data_AF-A0A286GJC2-F1
#
_entry.id   AF-A0A286GJC2-F1
#
_cell.length_a   1.000
_cell.length_b   1.000
_cell.length_c   1.000
_cell.angle_alpha   90.00
_cell.angle_beta   90.00
_cell.angle_gamma   90.00
#
_symmetry.space_group_name_H-M   'P 1'
#
loop_
_entity.id
_entity.type
_entity.pdbx_description
1 polymer ?
#
loop_
_entity_poly.entity_id
_entity_poly.type
_entity_poly.pdbx_seq_one_letter_code
_entity_poly.pdbx_strand_id
1 'polypeptide(L)'
;MKIRFNKLHNNCILIAGVVVLYNSKRSVIDNILSYVNQVDLLYIIDNSDIVDIGLVEEISSIHSIKYISIGSNKGIAYALNVAANHAIKDGFTHLLTMDDDSKAPKDLVKLMRDFLLQYFAPEKIGIISVAHSKPLSNYSYKKVCFTMTSGNLLSLDAYKDVGPFDDILFIDHVDHEYNLRLNLGDYEIIELSYVKLNHKLGVNKVSTLFGNKFYFISHSPIRLYYLVRNGIYIAKKYFLVRPSFCMKLLYLNLVETSKSLLLEDNKRKRIVLTVRAFIDGSRGKMGRVDY
;
A
#
# COMPACT_ATOMS: atom_id res chain seq x y z
N MET A 1 29.46 -31.63 -17.64
CA MET A 1 28.71 -30.37 -17.82
C MET A 1 27.24 -30.67 -17.54
N LYS A 2 26.80 -30.50 -16.28
CA LYS A 2 25.43 -30.85 -15.85
C LYS A 2 24.47 -29.75 -16.32
N ILE A 3 23.54 -30.15 -17.18
CA ILE A 3 22.41 -29.33 -17.62
C ILE A 3 21.56 -29.01 -16.37
N ARG A 4 21.57 -27.74 -15.95
CA ARG A 4 20.60 -27.22 -14.97
C ARG A 4 19.26 -27.15 -15.69
N PHE A 5 18.40 -28.12 -15.43
CA PHE A 5 17.00 -28.04 -15.82
C PHE A 5 16.33 -26.87 -15.12
N ASN A 6 15.79 -25.95 -15.94
CA ASN A 6 14.97 -24.82 -15.53
C ASN A 6 13.81 -25.27 -14.64
N LYS A 7 13.80 -24.82 -13.39
CA LYS A 7 12.80 -25.15 -12.36
C LYS A 7 11.57 -24.22 -12.39
N LEU A 8 11.29 -23.57 -13.52
CA LEU A 8 10.27 -22.52 -13.62
C LEU A 8 9.05 -22.87 -14.49
N HIS A 9 9.01 -24.03 -15.14
CA HIS A 9 7.93 -24.33 -16.10
C HIS A 9 6.62 -24.87 -15.51
N ASN A 10 6.47 -25.02 -14.18
CA ASN A 10 5.28 -25.66 -13.59
C ASN A 10 4.59 -24.91 -12.42
N ASN A 11 4.92 -23.64 -12.13
CA ASN A 11 4.16 -22.90 -11.11
C ASN A 11 2.96 -22.20 -11.76
N CYS A 12 1.77 -22.74 -11.53
CA CYS A 12 0.52 -22.06 -11.86
C CYS A 12 0.47 -20.73 -11.08
N ILE A 13 0.33 -19.59 -11.76
CA ILE A 13 0.22 -18.27 -11.12
C ILE A 13 -1.18 -18.15 -10.52
N LEU A 14 -1.31 -18.53 -9.25
CA LEU A 14 -2.51 -18.35 -8.44
C LEU A 14 -2.47 -16.99 -7.74
N ILE A 15 -3.52 -16.19 -7.92
CA ILE A 15 -3.60 -14.80 -7.49
C ILE A 15 -4.77 -14.65 -6.53
N ALA A 16 -4.47 -14.36 -5.27
CA ALA A 16 -5.45 -13.84 -4.34
C ALA A 16 -5.53 -12.32 -4.46
N GLY A 17 -6.66 -11.73 -4.09
CA GLY A 17 -6.79 -10.30 -3.82
C GLY A 17 -6.90 -10.01 -2.33
N VAL A 18 -6.58 -8.79 -1.92
CA VAL A 18 -6.93 -8.24 -0.60
C VAL A 18 -7.45 -6.82 -0.73
N VAL A 19 -8.51 -6.53 0.01
CA VAL A 19 -8.91 -5.17 0.36
C VAL A 19 -9.07 -5.08 1.87
N VAL A 20 -8.54 -4.00 2.46
CA VAL A 20 -8.66 -3.72 3.89
C VAL A 20 -9.77 -2.71 4.10
N LEU A 21 -10.73 -3.06 4.96
CA LEU A 21 -11.81 -2.15 5.36
C LEU A 21 -11.46 -1.44 6.66
N TYR A 22 -11.82 -0.16 6.76
CA TYR A 22 -11.76 0.59 8.01
C TYR A 22 -12.83 1.67 8.03
N ASN A 23 -13.94 1.40 8.72
CA ASN A 23 -15.14 2.24 8.68
C ASN A 23 -15.55 2.59 7.24
N SER A 24 -15.38 1.63 6.33
CA SER A 24 -15.56 1.82 4.89
C SER A 24 -17.04 2.05 4.58
N LYS A 25 -17.30 2.91 3.59
CA LYS A 25 -18.67 3.18 3.14
C LYS A 25 -19.15 2.03 2.24
N ARG A 26 -20.48 1.84 2.16
CA ARG A 26 -21.12 0.87 1.26
C ARG A 26 -20.66 0.94 -0.21
N SER A 27 -20.19 2.09 -0.68
CA SER A 27 -19.59 2.25 -2.01
C SER A 27 -18.37 1.35 -2.28
N VAL A 28 -17.76 0.75 -1.24
CA VAL A 28 -16.67 -0.23 -1.40
C VAL A 28 -17.12 -1.47 -2.19
N ILE A 29 -18.41 -1.83 -2.14
CA ILE A 29 -18.92 -2.99 -2.88
C ILE A 29 -18.75 -2.78 -4.39
N ASP A 30 -19.09 -1.61 -4.91
CA ASP A 30 -18.87 -1.28 -6.33
C ASP A 30 -17.39 -1.35 -6.73
N ASN A 31 -16.49 -1.09 -5.78
CA ASN A 31 -15.06 -1.20 -5.97
C ASN A 31 -14.64 -2.67 -6.01
N ILE A 32 -15.07 -3.47 -5.03
CA ILE A 32 -14.85 -4.92 -4.95
C ILE A 32 -15.31 -5.62 -6.23
N LEU A 33 -16.52 -5.32 -6.70
CA LEU A 33 -17.09 -5.92 -7.91
C LEU A 33 -16.25 -5.66 -9.18
N SER A 34 -15.40 -4.63 -9.18
CA SER A 34 -14.52 -4.35 -10.32
C SER A 34 -13.34 -5.32 -10.45
N TYR A 35 -12.93 -6.01 -9.38
CA TYR A 35 -11.77 -6.90 -9.36
C TYR A 35 -12.00 -8.29 -8.76
N VAL A 36 -13.09 -8.54 -8.03
CA VAL A 36 -13.34 -9.85 -7.39
C VAL A 36 -13.31 -11.01 -8.39
N ASN A 37 -13.83 -10.81 -9.60
CA ASN A 37 -13.83 -11.83 -10.66
C ASN A 37 -12.51 -11.89 -11.46
N GLN A 38 -11.53 -11.04 -11.15
CA GLN A 38 -10.22 -11.04 -11.78
C GLN A 38 -9.17 -11.83 -10.98
N VAL A 39 -9.47 -12.16 -9.72
CA VAL A 39 -8.63 -12.95 -8.81
C VAL A 39 -9.32 -14.29 -8.50
N ASP A 40 -8.58 -15.29 -8.03
CA ASP A 40 -9.18 -16.59 -7.74
C ASP A 40 -9.90 -16.60 -6.37
N LEU A 41 -9.44 -15.78 -5.42
CA LEU A 41 -10.07 -15.53 -4.12
C LEU A 41 -9.76 -14.12 -3.64
N LEU A 42 -10.75 -13.40 -3.10
CA LEU A 42 -10.57 -12.09 -2.49
C LEU A 42 -10.69 -12.17 -0.97
N TYR A 43 -9.62 -11.81 -0.25
CA TYR A 43 -9.66 -11.58 1.19
C TYR A 43 -10.17 -10.18 1.50
N ILE A 44 -11.16 -10.10 2.39
CA ILE A 44 -11.61 -8.83 2.94
C ILE A 44 -11.22 -8.80 4.40
N ILE A 45 -10.28 -7.94 4.73
CA ILE A 45 -9.76 -7.80 6.09
C ILE A 45 -10.38 -6.56 6.71
N ASP A 46 -11.35 -6.76 7.60
CA ASP A 46 -11.99 -5.67 8.31
C ASP A 46 -11.17 -5.29 9.54
N ASN A 47 -10.55 -4.13 9.47
CA ASN A 47 -9.69 -3.54 10.49
C ASN A 47 -10.44 -2.50 11.34
N SER A 48 -11.78 -2.50 11.29
CA SER A 48 -12.62 -1.59 12.06
C SER A 48 -12.73 -2.02 13.52
N ASP A 49 -12.89 -1.05 14.42
CA ASP A 49 -13.18 -1.33 15.83
C ASP A 49 -14.61 -1.88 16.01
N ILE A 50 -15.54 -1.46 15.13
CA ILE A 50 -16.93 -1.94 15.09
C ILE A 50 -17.24 -2.34 13.64
N VAL A 51 -17.80 -3.53 13.47
CA VAL A 51 -18.18 -4.07 12.17
C VAL A 51 -19.56 -3.57 11.75
N ASP A 52 -19.70 -3.14 10.50
CA ASP A 52 -21.01 -2.88 9.88
C ASP A 52 -21.61 -4.19 9.39
N ILE A 53 -22.55 -4.75 10.17
CA ILE A 53 -23.15 -6.06 9.89
C ILE A 53 -23.85 -6.07 8.52
N GLY A 54 -24.56 -4.99 8.16
CA GLY A 54 -25.27 -4.93 6.88
C GLY A 54 -24.32 -4.93 5.68
N LEU A 55 -23.19 -4.22 5.80
CA LEU A 55 -22.12 -4.27 4.80
C LEU A 55 -21.50 -5.68 4.70
N VAL A 56 -21.27 -6.34 5.83
CA VAL A 56 -20.69 -7.69 5.86
C VAL A 56 -21.60 -8.73 5.23
N GLU A 57 -22.90 -8.68 5.50
CA GLU A 57 -23.88 -9.58 4.89
C GLU A 57 -23.90 -9.45 3.36
N GLU A 58 -23.89 -8.21 2.85
CA GLU A 58 -23.87 -7.94 1.42
C GLU A 58 -22.57 -8.42 0.77
N ILE A 59 -21.42 -8.17 1.41
CA ILE A 59 -20.11 -8.63 0.94
C ILE A 59 -20.02 -10.16 0.96
N SER A 60 -20.50 -10.80 2.02
CA SER A 60 -20.44 -12.25 2.20
C SER A 60 -21.34 -13.01 1.21
N SER A 61 -22.29 -12.32 0.58
CA SER A 61 -23.12 -12.90 -0.49
C SER A 61 -22.37 -13.07 -1.82
N ILE A 62 -21.23 -12.42 -2.00
CA ILE A 62 -20.44 -12.47 -3.23
C ILE A 62 -19.57 -13.74 -3.24
N HIS A 63 -19.62 -14.49 -4.35
CA HIS A 63 -18.78 -15.68 -4.53
C HIS A 63 -17.28 -15.31 -4.54
N SER A 64 -16.42 -16.25 -4.15
CA SER A 64 -14.96 -16.07 -4.11
C SER A 64 -14.47 -14.95 -3.16
N ILE A 65 -15.19 -14.71 -2.06
CA ILE A 65 -14.76 -13.82 -0.98
C ILE A 65 -14.53 -14.60 0.31
N LYS A 66 -13.47 -14.23 1.05
CA LYS A 66 -13.21 -14.66 2.42
C LYS A 66 -13.09 -13.43 3.32
N TYR A 67 -14.14 -13.18 4.10
CA TYR A 67 -14.19 -12.08 5.06
C TYR A 67 -13.53 -12.48 6.39
N ILE A 68 -12.71 -11.58 6.95
CA ILE A 68 -12.01 -11.75 8.22
C ILE A 68 -12.07 -10.43 8.99
N SER A 69 -12.66 -10.43 10.18
CA SER A 69 -12.63 -9.28 11.09
C SER A 69 -11.47 -9.38 12.07
N ILE A 70 -10.72 -8.30 12.22
CA ILE A 70 -9.66 -8.16 13.24
C ILE A 70 -10.26 -7.78 14.60
N GLY A 71 -11.44 -7.15 14.62
CA GLY A 71 -12.14 -6.71 15.82
C GLY A 71 -11.52 -5.50 16.53
N SER A 72 -10.49 -4.88 15.94
CA SER A 72 -9.91 -3.61 16.38
C SER A 72 -8.99 -3.05 15.30
N ASN A 73 -8.78 -1.74 15.29
CA ASN A 73 -7.82 -1.13 14.36
C ASN A 73 -6.38 -1.41 14.82
N LYS A 74 -5.73 -2.34 14.12
CA LYS A 74 -4.33 -2.73 14.28
C LYS A 74 -3.38 -2.08 13.26
N GLY A 75 -3.90 -1.22 12.39
CA GLY A 75 -3.13 -0.59 11.33
C GLY A 75 -3.13 -1.38 10.02
N ILE A 76 -2.82 -0.70 8.92
CA ILE A 76 -2.91 -1.24 7.55
C ILE A 76 -1.88 -2.35 7.31
N ALA A 77 -0.66 -2.20 7.82
CA ALA A 77 0.41 -3.18 7.67
C ALA A 77 0.03 -4.53 8.30
N TYR A 78 -0.54 -4.50 9.51
CA TYR A 78 -1.04 -5.70 10.18
C TYR A 78 -2.13 -6.39 9.35
N ALA A 79 -3.12 -5.62 8.85
CA ALA A 79 -4.20 -6.17 8.04
C ALA A 79 -3.70 -6.81 6.72
N LEU A 80 -2.75 -6.17 6.04
CA LEU A 80 -2.10 -6.73 4.85
C LEU A 80 -1.33 -8.02 5.17
N ASN A 81 -0.62 -8.06 6.30
CA ASN A 81 0.08 -9.26 6.76
C ASN A 81 -0.89 -10.42 7.05
N VAL A 82 -2.05 -10.14 7.64
CA VAL A 82 -3.11 -11.15 7.85
C VAL A 82 -3.51 -11.77 6.50
N ALA A 83 -3.86 -10.95 5.51
CA ALA A 83 -4.22 -11.46 4.18
C ALA A 83 -3.08 -12.23 3.51
N ALA A 84 -1.85 -11.71 3.53
CA ALA A 84 -0.70 -12.39 2.94
C ALA A 84 -0.46 -13.77 3.59
N ASN A 85 -0.55 -13.87 4.91
CA ASN A 85 -0.41 -15.13 5.63
C ASN A 85 -1.53 -16.12 5.28
N HIS A 86 -2.76 -15.66 5.12
CA HIS A 86 -3.86 -16.52 4.66
C HIS A 86 -3.66 -16.97 3.21
N ALA A 87 -3.29 -16.05 2.32
CA ALA A 87 -3.02 -16.37 0.92
C ALA A 87 -1.89 -17.41 0.77
N ILE A 88 -0.79 -17.25 1.53
CA ILE A 88 0.31 -18.23 1.56
C ILE A 88 -0.18 -19.61 2.03
N LYS A 89 -0.98 -19.66 3.11
CA LYS A 89 -1.53 -20.92 3.64
C LYS A 89 -2.49 -21.59 2.67
N ASP A 90 -3.27 -20.81 1.96
CA ASP A 90 -4.25 -21.28 0.98
C ASP A 90 -3.60 -21.61 -0.40
N GLY A 91 -2.26 -21.50 -0.51
CA GLY A 91 -1.48 -21.97 -1.66
C GLY A 91 -1.31 -20.94 -2.79
N PHE A 92 -1.65 -19.69 -2.55
CA PHE A 92 -1.48 -18.62 -3.53
C PHE A 92 -0.01 -18.24 -3.74
N THR A 93 0.29 -17.80 -4.96
CA THR A 93 1.65 -17.37 -5.34
C THR A 93 1.81 -15.86 -5.30
N HIS A 94 0.71 -15.13 -5.52
CA HIS A 94 0.70 -13.67 -5.56
C HIS A 94 -0.52 -13.12 -4.82
N LEU A 95 -0.38 -11.88 -4.35
CA LEU A 95 -1.42 -11.12 -3.67
C LEU A 95 -1.62 -9.77 -4.35
N LEU A 96 -2.79 -9.56 -4.95
CA LEU A 96 -3.23 -8.26 -5.44
C LEU A 96 -3.72 -7.42 -4.26
N THR A 97 -3.03 -6.33 -3.93
CA THR A 97 -3.45 -5.40 -2.88
C THR A 97 -4.26 -4.24 -3.46
N MET A 98 -5.44 -3.96 -2.90
CA MET A 98 -6.36 -2.91 -3.32
C MET A 98 -6.81 -2.07 -2.12
N ASP A 99 -7.01 -0.78 -2.33
CA ASP A 99 -7.65 0.11 -1.35
C ASP A 99 -9.17 0.08 -1.48
N ASP A 100 -9.88 0.43 -0.41
CA ASP A 100 -11.35 0.42 -0.33
C ASP A 100 -12.03 1.47 -1.22
N ASP A 101 -11.27 2.44 -1.73
CA ASP A 101 -11.72 3.52 -2.62
C ASP A 101 -11.22 3.36 -4.08
N SER A 102 -10.61 2.22 -4.40
CA SER A 102 -10.00 1.94 -5.71
C SER A 102 -10.82 0.98 -6.57
N LYS A 103 -11.02 1.34 -7.85
CA LYS A 103 -11.62 0.48 -8.89
C LYS A 103 -10.54 -0.02 -9.85
N ALA A 104 -10.58 -1.31 -10.15
CA ALA A 104 -9.72 -1.92 -11.15
C ALA A 104 -10.28 -1.75 -12.57
N PRO A 105 -9.42 -1.54 -13.59
CA PRO A 105 -9.82 -1.76 -14.98
C PRO A 105 -10.11 -3.24 -15.24
N LYS A 106 -10.92 -3.55 -16.26
CA LYS A 106 -11.42 -4.91 -16.54
C LYS A 106 -10.34 -5.98 -16.73
N ASP A 107 -9.18 -5.59 -17.25
CA ASP A 107 -8.09 -6.52 -17.60
C ASP A 107 -6.88 -6.39 -16.67
N LEU A 108 -7.02 -5.76 -15.49
CA LEU A 108 -5.91 -5.47 -14.57
C LEU A 108 -5.06 -6.72 -14.28
N VAL A 109 -5.69 -7.76 -13.72
CA VAL A 109 -4.97 -8.96 -13.27
C VAL A 109 -4.44 -9.76 -14.46
N LYS A 110 -5.21 -9.80 -15.56
CA LYS A 110 -4.78 -10.44 -16.81
C LYS A 110 -3.50 -9.80 -17.32
N LEU A 111 -3.44 -8.47 -17.42
CA LEU A 111 -2.26 -7.76 -17.91
C LEU A 111 -1.03 -7.95 -17.02
N MET A 112 -1.21 -7.97 -15.69
CA MET A 112 -0.12 -8.27 -14.75
C MET A 112 0.39 -9.71 -14.89
N ARG A 113 -0.51 -10.68 -15.02
CA ARG A 113 -0.17 -12.09 -15.22
C ARG A 113 0.55 -12.30 -16.56
N ASP A 114 0.03 -11.72 -17.63
CA ASP A 114 0.63 -11.78 -18.97
C ASP A 114 2.04 -11.17 -18.96
N PHE A 115 2.22 -10.04 -18.25
CA PHE A 115 3.53 -9.43 -18.07
C PHE A 115 4.50 -10.34 -17.31
N LEU A 116 4.06 -10.92 -16.18
CA LEU A 116 4.88 -11.83 -15.38
C LEU A 116 5.36 -13.03 -16.20
N LEU A 117 4.47 -13.64 -17.00
CA LEU A 117 4.81 -14.78 -17.85
C LEU A 117 5.81 -14.46 -18.97
N GLN A 118 5.84 -13.21 -19.43
CA GLN A 118 6.72 -12.76 -20.51
C GLN A 118 8.03 -12.14 -20.02
N TYR A 119 8.11 -11.81 -18.72
CA TYR A 119 9.29 -11.19 -18.15
C TYR A 119 10.47 -12.18 -18.13
N PHE A 120 11.69 -11.69 -18.42
CA PHE A 120 12.86 -12.56 -18.55
C PHE A 120 13.27 -13.24 -17.23
N ALA A 121 13.07 -12.57 -16.10
CA ALA A 121 13.41 -13.07 -14.76
C ALA A 121 12.24 -12.83 -13.80
N PRO A 122 11.09 -13.52 -13.96
CA PRO A 122 9.89 -13.26 -13.19
C PRO A 122 10.07 -13.48 -11.69
N GLU A 123 10.98 -14.37 -11.29
CA GLU A 123 11.34 -14.61 -9.90
C GLU A 123 12.03 -13.42 -9.22
N LYS A 124 12.55 -12.46 -10.00
CA LYS A 124 13.13 -11.21 -9.49
C LYS A 124 12.08 -10.13 -9.28
N ILE A 125 10.85 -10.32 -9.71
CA ILE A 125 9.79 -9.33 -9.51
C ILE A 125 9.23 -9.48 -8.09
N GLY A 126 9.42 -8.44 -7.28
CA GLY A 126 8.78 -8.34 -5.97
C GLY A 126 7.35 -7.80 -6.07
N ILE A 127 7.15 -6.80 -6.93
CA ILE A 127 5.86 -6.14 -7.15
C ILE A 127 5.68 -5.79 -8.64
N ILE A 128 4.50 -6.08 -9.18
CA ILE A 128 3.98 -5.41 -10.39
C ILE A 128 2.91 -4.41 -9.95
N SER A 129 3.07 -3.16 -10.34
CA SER A 129 2.16 -2.05 -10.05
C SER A 129 1.61 -1.44 -11.33
N VAL A 130 0.74 -0.46 -11.19
CA VAL A 130 0.10 0.28 -12.29
C VAL A 130 0.22 1.78 -12.07
N ALA A 131 -0.09 2.56 -13.09
CA ALA A 131 -0.09 4.01 -12.95
C ALA A 131 -1.27 4.49 -12.08
N HIS A 132 -0.97 5.25 -11.04
CA HIS A 132 -1.95 6.04 -10.27
C HIS A 132 -2.18 7.44 -10.86
N SER A 133 -1.44 7.79 -11.92
CA SER A 133 -1.54 9.07 -12.63
C SER A 133 -1.99 8.87 -14.08
N LYS A 134 -1.63 9.80 -14.98
CA LYS A 134 -1.89 9.62 -16.41
C LYS A 134 -1.08 8.43 -16.93
N PRO A 135 -1.70 7.45 -17.62
CA PRO A 135 -0.98 6.37 -18.24
C PRO A 135 -0.14 6.89 -19.41
N LEU A 136 0.95 6.21 -19.71
CA LEU A 136 1.75 6.41 -20.90
C LEU A 136 1.12 5.66 -22.08
N SER A 137 1.18 6.24 -23.27
CA SER A 137 0.54 5.69 -24.48
C SER A 137 1.23 4.46 -25.05
N ASN A 138 2.49 4.19 -24.70
CA ASN A 138 3.36 3.33 -25.49
C ASN A 138 3.50 1.88 -24.98
N TYR A 139 2.47 1.30 -24.33
CA TYR A 139 2.53 -0.06 -23.75
C TYR A 139 3.85 -0.35 -23.02
N SER A 140 4.39 0.66 -22.33
CA SER A 140 5.70 0.59 -21.70
C SER A 140 5.57 0.33 -20.20
N TYR A 141 6.48 -0.47 -19.69
CA TYR A 141 6.70 -0.60 -18.26
C TYR A 141 7.98 0.13 -17.86
N LYS A 142 8.12 0.46 -16.58
CA LYS A 142 9.35 1.01 -16.01
C LYS A 142 9.71 0.30 -14.71
N LYS A 143 11.00 0.15 -14.44
CA LYS A 143 11.50 -0.19 -13.11
C LYS A 143 11.39 1.05 -12.24
N VAL A 144 10.77 0.94 -11.08
CA VAL A 144 10.65 2.02 -10.10
C VAL A 144 11.25 1.59 -8.77
N CYS A 145 11.63 2.55 -7.94
CA CYS A 145 12.08 2.24 -6.58
C CYS A 145 10.91 2.14 -5.60
N PHE A 146 9.78 2.79 -5.90
CA PHE A 146 8.64 2.92 -4.99
C PHE A 146 7.33 2.90 -5.76
N THR A 147 6.33 2.29 -5.15
CA THR A 147 4.94 2.36 -5.57
C THR A 147 4.01 2.40 -4.35
N MET A 148 2.80 2.93 -4.52
CA MET A 148 1.74 2.91 -3.53
C MET A 148 1.12 1.51 -3.44
N THR A 149 0.55 1.14 -2.29
CA THR A 149 0.06 -0.23 -2.04
C THR A 149 -1.11 -0.65 -2.94
N SER A 150 -2.00 0.25 -3.37
CA SER A 150 -3.18 -0.12 -4.16
C SER A 150 -2.83 -0.45 -5.62
N GLY A 151 -3.42 -1.51 -6.17
CA GLY A 151 -3.16 -1.96 -7.54
C GLY A 151 -1.80 -2.63 -7.70
N ASN A 152 -1.26 -3.26 -6.65
CA ASN A 152 -0.01 -4.01 -6.71
C ASN A 152 -0.27 -5.50 -6.70
N LEU A 153 0.33 -6.24 -7.63
CA LEU A 153 0.49 -7.68 -7.56
C LEU A 153 1.84 -8.00 -6.88
N LEU A 154 1.75 -8.38 -5.61
CA LEU A 154 2.87 -8.75 -4.76
C LEU A 154 3.26 -10.21 -4.98
N SER A 155 4.55 -10.50 -5.12
CA SER A 155 5.07 -11.87 -5.04
C SER A 155 5.09 -12.34 -3.58
N LEU A 156 4.38 -13.42 -3.27
CA LEU A 156 4.36 -13.99 -1.92
C LEU A 156 5.68 -14.71 -1.58
N ASP A 157 6.45 -15.14 -2.58
CA ASP A 157 7.81 -15.63 -2.39
C ASP A 157 8.76 -14.50 -1.98
N ALA A 158 8.70 -13.36 -2.67
CA ALA A 158 9.48 -12.18 -2.27
C ALA A 158 9.08 -11.69 -0.87
N TYR A 159 7.78 -11.69 -0.55
CA TYR A 159 7.28 -11.37 0.79
C TYR A 159 7.84 -12.30 1.87
N LYS A 160 7.91 -13.61 1.61
CA LYS A 160 8.52 -14.57 2.56
C LYS A 160 10.01 -14.34 2.73
N ASP A 161 10.71 -13.91 1.67
CA ASP A 161 12.16 -13.68 1.69
C ASP A 161 12.53 -12.38 2.42
N VAL A 162 11.93 -11.25 2.04
CA VAL A 162 12.26 -9.95 2.66
C VAL A 162 11.54 -9.71 3.99
N GLY A 163 10.56 -10.55 4.32
CA GLY A 163 9.75 -10.49 5.53
C GLY A 163 8.45 -9.70 5.38
N PRO A 164 7.54 -9.80 6.39
CA PRO A 164 6.23 -9.15 6.35
C PRO A 164 6.30 -7.63 6.31
N PHE A 165 5.19 -6.94 6.00
CA PHE A 165 5.10 -5.48 6.18
C PHE A 165 5.39 -5.12 7.65
N ASP A 166 6.17 -4.05 7.90
CA ASP A 166 6.53 -3.64 9.25
C ASP A 166 5.31 -3.03 9.97
N ASP A 167 4.60 -3.85 10.75
CA ASP A 167 3.34 -3.49 11.38
C ASP A 167 3.48 -2.48 12.52
N ILE A 168 4.70 -2.27 13.01
CA ILE A 168 5.03 -1.22 13.97
C ILE A 168 4.69 0.18 13.45
N LEU A 169 4.68 0.35 12.13
CA LEU A 169 4.36 1.60 11.44
C LEU A 169 2.90 1.98 11.60
N PHE A 170 2.01 1.01 11.83
CA PHE A 170 0.55 1.16 11.90
C PHE A 170 -0.09 1.68 10.60
N ILE A 171 0.25 2.88 10.14
CA ILE A 171 -0.18 3.50 8.87
C ILE A 171 0.89 4.49 8.40
N ASP A 172 0.89 4.86 7.11
CA ASP A 172 1.89 5.73 6.48
C ASP A 172 3.31 5.16 6.45
N HIS A 173 3.97 5.31 5.30
CA HIS A 173 5.29 4.74 4.98
C HIS A 173 5.41 3.21 5.02
N VAL A 174 4.32 2.48 5.20
CA VAL A 174 4.30 1.01 5.11
C VAL A 174 4.80 0.54 3.74
N ASP A 175 4.33 1.20 2.68
CA ASP A 175 4.77 1.03 1.31
C ASP A 175 6.25 1.39 1.13
N HIS A 176 6.66 2.57 1.58
CA HIS A 176 8.04 3.05 1.46
C HIS A 176 9.04 2.09 2.10
N GLU A 177 8.73 1.60 3.29
CA GLU A 177 9.58 0.65 4.03
C GLU A 177 9.67 -0.70 3.32
N TYR A 178 8.53 -1.23 2.86
CA TYR A 178 8.49 -2.53 2.20
C TYR A 178 9.18 -2.50 0.83
N ASN A 179 8.93 -1.48 0.02
CA ASN A 179 9.61 -1.27 -1.25
C ASN A 179 11.13 -1.13 -1.03
N LEU A 180 11.58 -0.41 0.01
CA LEU A 180 13.00 -0.31 0.35
C LEU A 180 13.62 -1.68 0.62
N ARG A 181 12.92 -2.55 1.38
CA ARG A 181 13.39 -3.91 1.66
C ARG A 181 13.43 -4.80 0.41
N LEU A 182 12.46 -4.70 -0.48
CA LEU A 182 12.51 -5.36 -1.79
C LEU A 182 13.77 -4.96 -2.57
N ASN A 183 14.05 -3.66 -2.68
CA ASN A 183 15.25 -3.17 -3.36
C ASN A 183 16.56 -3.60 -2.67
N LEU A 184 16.55 -3.76 -1.34
CA LEU A 184 17.70 -4.28 -0.58
C LEU A 184 17.90 -5.79 -0.77
N GLY A 185 16.83 -6.53 -1.05
CA GLY A 185 16.82 -7.96 -1.36
C GLY A 185 16.96 -8.28 -2.84
N ASP A 186 17.44 -7.34 -3.67
CA ASP A 186 17.60 -7.49 -5.12
C ASP A 186 16.32 -7.89 -5.87
N TYR A 187 15.16 -7.48 -5.36
CA TYR A 187 13.88 -7.57 -6.05
C TYR A 187 13.57 -6.31 -6.83
N GLU A 188 12.91 -6.48 -7.96
CA GLU A 188 12.45 -5.41 -8.84
C GLU A 188 11.01 -5.04 -8.55
N ILE A 189 10.73 -3.73 -8.62
CA ILE A 189 9.37 -3.19 -8.62
C ILE A 189 9.11 -2.64 -10.02
N ILE A 190 8.11 -3.19 -10.68
CA ILE A 190 7.74 -2.84 -12.05
C ILE A 190 6.43 -2.06 -12.03
N GLU A 191 6.37 -0.92 -12.71
CA GLU A 191 5.12 -0.22 -12.97
C GLU A 191 4.71 -0.42 -14.43
N LEU A 192 3.52 -0.98 -14.66
CA LEU A 192 2.87 -1.04 -15.96
C LEU A 192 2.24 0.32 -16.26
N SER A 193 3.02 1.24 -16.81
CA SER A 193 2.59 2.63 -17.00
C SER A 193 1.46 2.82 -18.02
N TYR A 194 1.08 1.78 -18.78
CA TYR A 194 -0.06 1.79 -19.70
C TYR A 194 -1.37 1.34 -19.06
N VAL A 195 -1.33 0.82 -17.83
CA VAL A 195 -2.52 0.46 -17.05
C VAL A 195 -2.76 1.54 -16.01
N LYS A 196 -3.99 2.03 -15.91
CA LYS A 196 -4.38 3.05 -14.94
C LYS A 196 -5.34 2.49 -13.91
N LEU A 197 -5.05 2.70 -12.63
CA LEU A 197 -6.01 2.46 -11.55
C LEU A 197 -6.98 3.64 -11.41
N ASN A 198 -8.27 3.34 -11.24
CA ASN A 198 -9.27 4.36 -10.97
C ASN A 198 -9.39 4.53 -9.45
N HIS A 199 -8.82 5.58 -8.90
CA HIS A 199 -8.81 5.84 -7.45
C HIS A 199 -9.20 7.28 -7.15
N LYS A 200 -9.61 7.53 -5.91
CA LYS A 200 -9.86 8.88 -5.42
C LYS A 200 -8.57 9.42 -4.80
N LEU A 201 -7.91 10.35 -5.50
CA LEU A 201 -6.96 11.23 -4.83
C LEU A 201 -7.72 11.97 -3.72
N GLY A 202 -7.12 12.07 -2.53
CA GLY A 202 -7.78 12.57 -1.32
C GLY A 202 -8.45 13.94 -1.46
N VAL A 203 -9.02 14.46 -0.38
CA VAL A 203 -9.83 15.70 -0.44
C VAL A 203 -8.98 16.90 -0.86
N ASN A 204 -9.18 17.40 -2.07
CA ASN A 204 -8.57 18.63 -2.54
C ASN A 204 -9.13 19.82 -1.74
N LYS A 205 -8.24 20.58 -1.10
CA LYS A 205 -8.55 21.83 -0.42
C LYS A 205 -7.86 23.01 -1.11
N VAL A 206 -8.43 24.18 -0.88
CA VAL A 206 -7.85 25.46 -1.28
C VAL A 206 -7.62 26.29 -0.02
N SER A 207 -6.42 26.84 0.11
CA SER A 207 -6.09 27.79 1.17
C SER A 207 -5.40 29.01 0.58
N THR A 208 -5.66 30.18 1.15
CA THR A 208 -5.04 31.43 0.70
C THR A 208 -3.94 31.81 1.67
N LEU A 209 -2.70 31.91 1.17
CA LEU A 209 -1.55 32.32 1.95
C LEU A 209 -0.84 33.47 1.20
N PHE A 210 -0.59 34.59 1.89
CA PHE A 210 0.02 35.79 1.29
C PHE A 210 -0.67 36.25 0.00
N GLY A 211 -2.01 36.20 -0.05
CA GLY A 211 -2.80 36.59 -1.23
C GLY A 211 -2.83 35.58 -2.38
N ASN A 212 -2.07 34.48 -2.30
CA ASN A 212 -2.02 33.44 -3.33
C ASN A 212 -2.86 32.22 -2.92
N LYS A 213 -3.58 31.64 -3.89
CA LYS A 213 -4.35 30.40 -3.70
C LYS A 213 -3.46 29.18 -3.88
N PHE A 214 -3.45 28.31 -2.89
CA PHE A 214 -2.74 27.03 -2.91
C PHE A 214 -3.75 25.89 -2.91
N TYR A 215 -3.61 24.99 -3.88
CA TYR A 215 -4.39 23.76 -3.99
C TYR A 215 -3.55 22.60 -3.46
N PHE A 216 -4.10 21.81 -2.55
CA PHE A 216 -3.37 20.70 -1.94
C PHE A 216 -4.32 19.58 -1.49
N ILE A 217 -3.77 18.37 -1.34
CA ILE A 217 -4.50 17.22 -0.80
C ILE A 217 -4.48 17.32 0.72
N SER A 218 -5.66 17.34 1.33
CA SER A 218 -5.82 17.49 2.77
C SER A 218 -5.61 16.16 3.50
N HIS A 219 -4.91 16.22 4.62
CA HIS A 219 -4.70 15.08 5.52
C HIS A 219 -5.13 15.43 6.95
N SER A 220 -5.70 14.44 7.64
CA SER A 220 -6.07 14.61 9.05
C SER A 220 -4.84 14.88 9.92
N PRO A 221 -4.98 15.61 11.05
CA PRO A 221 -3.85 15.87 11.95
C PRO A 221 -3.16 14.59 12.44
N ILE A 222 -3.91 13.48 12.55
CA ILE A 222 -3.35 12.19 12.97
C ILE A 222 -2.50 11.52 11.89
N ARG A 223 -2.84 11.66 10.61
CA ARG A 223 -2.01 11.19 9.49
C ARG A 223 -0.66 11.91 9.47
N LEU A 224 -0.64 13.21 9.78
CA LEU A 224 0.60 13.96 9.94
C LEU A 224 1.48 13.40 11.07
N TYR A 225 0.88 13.00 12.20
CA TYR A 225 1.61 12.36 13.29
C TYR A 225 2.34 11.09 12.82
N TYR A 226 1.62 10.19 12.14
CA TYR A 226 2.20 8.93 11.67
C TYR A 226 3.27 9.16 10.60
N LEU A 227 3.02 10.04 9.64
CA LEU A 227 3.99 10.42 8.61
C LEU A 227 5.32 10.90 9.23
N VAL A 228 5.28 11.84 10.18
CA VAL A 228 6.49 12.35 10.83
C VAL A 228 7.18 11.28 11.67
N ARG A 229 6.43 10.60 12.56
CA ARG A 229 6.98 9.59 13.47
C ARG A 229 7.64 8.44 12.70
N ASN A 230 6.94 7.90 11.70
CA ASN A 230 7.38 6.75 10.93
C ASN A 230 8.55 7.12 10.02
N GLY A 231 8.59 8.33 9.46
CA GLY A 231 9.75 8.80 8.71
C GLY A 231 11.03 8.84 9.55
N ILE A 232 10.94 9.26 10.82
CA ILE A 232 12.07 9.24 11.76
C ILE A 232 12.49 7.81 12.06
N TYR A 233 11.53 6.91 12.33
CA TYR A 233 11.82 5.50 12.57
C TYR A 233 12.55 4.85 11.38
N ILE A 234 12.04 5.03 10.16
CA ILE A 234 12.67 4.50 8.93
C ILE A 234 14.06 5.10 8.73
N ALA A 235 14.22 6.42 8.90
CA ALA A 235 15.51 7.05 8.79
C ALA A 235 16.51 6.44 9.78
N LYS A 236 16.15 6.29 11.06
CA LYS A 236 17.03 5.64 12.04
C LYS A 236 17.40 4.20 11.68
N LYS A 237 16.43 3.43 11.17
CA LYS A 237 16.61 2.02 10.81
C LYS A 237 17.53 1.85 9.58
N TYR A 238 17.45 2.76 8.61
CA TYR A 238 18.06 2.55 7.29
C TYR A 238 19.11 3.59 6.87
N PHE A 239 19.37 4.65 7.64
CA PHE A 239 20.27 5.73 7.23
C PHE A 239 21.67 5.24 6.84
N LEU A 240 22.24 4.29 7.60
CA LEU A 240 23.57 3.77 7.34
C LEU A 240 23.68 2.97 6.03
N VAL A 241 22.57 2.37 5.58
CA VAL A 241 22.54 1.48 4.40
C VAL A 241 21.99 2.19 3.16
N ARG A 242 21.12 3.18 3.35
CA ARG A 242 20.41 3.91 2.30
C ARG A 242 20.23 5.41 2.69
N PRO A 243 21.32 6.18 2.83
CA PRO A 243 21.27 7.56 3.31
C PRO A 243 20.51 8.51 2.37
N SER A 244 20.70 8.37 1.05
CA SER A 244 20.02 9.21 0.05
C SER A 244 18.50 9.06 0.09
N PHE A 245 18.02 7.82 0.24
CA PHE A 245 16.60 7.53 0.44
C PHE A 245 16.08 8.18 1.72
N CYS A 246 16.77 7.98 2.85
CA CYS A 246 16.34 8.53 4.13
C CYS A 246 16.30 10.07 4.10
N MET A 247 17.30 10.72 3.48
CA MET A 247 17.30 12.17 3.31
C MET A 247 16.14 12.65 2.44
N LYS A 248 15.83 11.94 1.35
CA LYS A 248 14.69 12.27 0.50
C LYS A 248 13.37 12.10 1.24
N LEU A 249 13.20 11.01 1.99
CA LEU A 249 12.02 10.73 2.81
C LEU A 249 11.80 11.84 3.84
N LEU A 250 12.83 12.19 4.62
CA LEU A 250 12.78 13.24 5.63
C LEU A 250 12.48 14.62 5.01
N TYR A 251 13.06 14.92 3.84
CA TYR A 251 12.74 16.14 3.10
C TYR A 251 11.28 16.19 2.66
N LEU A 252 10.74 15.12 2.07
CA LEU A 252 9.33 15.06 1.68
C LEU A 252 8.41 15.20 2.90
N ASN A 253 8.77 14.58 4.03
CA ASN A 253 8.02 14.71 5.26
C ASN A 253 8.05 16.14 5.81
N LEU A 254 9.19 16.83 5.71
CA LEU A 254 9.29 18.24 6.08
C LEU A 254 8.41 19.12 5.19
N VAL A 255 8.36 18.85 3.88
CA VAL A 255 7.50 19.56 2.93
C VAL A 255 6.01 19.35 3.28
N GLU A 256 5.58 18.11 3.51
CA GLU A 256 4.18 17.81 3.86
C GLU A 256 3.80 18.37 5.25
N THR A 257 4.73 18.33 6.21
CA THR A 257 4.54 18.98 7.51
C THR A 257 4.38 20.48 7.35
N SER A 258 5.23 21.12 6.54
CA SER A 258 5.17 22.56 6.29
C SER A 258 3.85 22.96 5.64
N LYS A 259 3.43 22.26 4.58
CA LYS A 259 2.10 22.45 3.95
C LYS A 259 0.99 22.30 4.97
N SER A 260 1.03 21.24 5.77
CA SER A 260 0.01 20.99 6.78
C SER A 260 -0.03 22.04 7.89
N LEU A 261 1.07 22.69 8.26
CA LEU A 261 1.07 23.71 9.30
C LEU A 261 0.66 25.09 8.76
N LEU A 262 1.01 25.37 7.50
CA LEU A 262 0.76 26.67 6.87
C LEU A 262 -0.67 26.76 6.30
N LEU A 263 -1.13 25.72 5.62
CA LEU A 263 -2.31 25.76 4.75
C LEU A 263 -3.58 25.19 5.39
N GLU A 264 -3.46 24.29 6.38
CA GLU A 264 -4.60 23.61 6.98
C GLU A 264 -5.13 24.28 8.25
N ASP A 265 -6.39 23.94 8.54
CA ASP A 265 -7.08 24.30 9.78
C ASP A 265 -6.51 23.56 11.01
N ASN A 266 -6.96 23.94 12.21
CA ASN A 266 -6.58 23.32 13.48
C ASN A 266 -5.06 23.34 13.75
N LYS A 267 -4.39 24.45 13.41
CA LYS A 267 -2.93 24.63 13.50
C LYS A 267 -2.35 24.21 14.86
N ARG A 268 -3.00 24.59 15.97
CA ARG A 268 -2.56 24.20 17.32
C ARG A 268 -2.50 22.67 17.49
N LYS A 269 -3.56 21.95 17.10
CA LYS A 269 -3.61 20.47 17.19
C LYS A 269 -2.53 19.83 16.31
N ARG A 270 -2.31 20.37 15.10
CA ARG A 270 -1.28 19.88 14.18
C ARG A 270 0.13 20.08 14.74
N ILE A 271 0.45 21.26 15.28
CA ILE A 271 1.75 21.53 15.92
C ILE A 271 2.00 20.56 17.07
N VAL A 272 1.03 20.40 17.97
CA VAL A 272 1.15 19.48 19.12
C VAL A 272 1.41 18.06 18.65
N LEU A 273 0.66 17.58 17.65
CA LEU A 273 0.84 16.24 17.10
C LEU A 273 2.17 16.08 16.35
N THR A 274 2.63 17.08 15.60
CA THR A 274 3.96 17.05 14.95
C THR A 274 5.09 16.97 15.99
N VAL A 275 5.04 17.77 17.04
CA VAL A 275 6.05 17.74 18.12
C VAL A 275 6.02 16.38 18.83
N ARG A 276 4.82 15.88 19.16
CA ARG A 276 4.64 14.54 19.75
C ARG A 276 5.20 13.46 18.83
N ALA A 277 4.92 13.51 17.53
CA ALA A 277 5.43 12.56 16.54
C ALA A 277 6.95 12.55 16.47
N PHE A 278 7.58 13.72 16.53
CA PHE A 278 9.03 13.84 16.55
C PHE A 278 9.63 13.20 17.81
N ILE A 279 9.06 13.48 18.98
CA ILE A 279 9.49 12.90 20.27
C ILE A 279 9.30 11.38 20.26
N ASP A 280 8.12 10.91 19.87
CA ASP A 280 7.77 9.49 19.86
C ASP A 280 8.67 8.72 18.87
N GLY A 281 8.88 9.23 17.66
CA GLY A 281 9.79 8.62 16.69
C GLY A 281 11.24 8.66 17.14
N SER A 282 11.66 9.73 17.82
CA SER A 282 12.98 9.84 18.42
C SER A 282 13.19 8.91 19.61
N ARG A 283 12.13 8.54 20.33
CA ARG A 283 12.18 7.59 21.45
C ARG A 283 11.85 6.15 21.05
N GLY A 284 11.47 5.91 19.80
CA GLY A 284 11.03 4.59 19.34
C GLY A 284 9.67 4.17 19.91
N LYS A 285 8.81 5.11 20.32
CA LYS A 285 7.45 4.83 20.77
C LYS A 285 6.53 4.71 19.55
N MET A 286 6.22 3.49 19.15
CA MET A 286 5.52 3.16 17.90
C MET A 286 4.13 2.54 18.14
N GLY A 287 3.43 2.11 17.07
CA GLY A 287 2.08 1.52 17.16
C GLY A 287 0.94 2.54 17.09
N ARG A 288 -0.28 2.15 17.46
CA ARG A 288 -1.46 3.04 17.51
C ARG A 288 -1.25 4.14 18.54
N VAL A 289 -1.65 5.37 18.22
CA VAL A 289 -1.68 6.49 19.16
C VAL A 289 -3.13 6.93 19.43
N ASP A 290 -3.43 7.19 20.69
CA ASP A 290 -4.69 7.81 21.10
C ASP A 290 -4.55 9.35 21.09
N TYR A 291 -5.57 10.05 20.59
CA TYR A 291 -5.49 11.47 20.23
C TYR A 291 -6.84 12.22 20.30
#